data_AF-A0A7W0Y233-F1
#
_entry.id   AF-A0A7W0Y233-F1
#
_cell.length_a   1.000
_cell.length_b   1.000
_cell.length_c   1.000
_cell.angle_alpha   90.00
_cell.angle_beta   90.00
_cell.angle_gamma   90.00
#
_symmetry.space_group_name_H-M   'P 1'
#
loop_
_entity.id
_entity.type
_entity.pdbx_description
1 polymer ?
#
loop_
_entity_poly.entity_id
_entity_poly.type
_entity_poly.pdbx_seq_one_letter_code
_entity_poly.pdbx_strand_id
1 'polypeptide(L)'
;MSMMLAVVACGPGGRNPGNGGDDDGSGGVDAPFGVCVPSSEVCGDGIDNDCDLRTDCGDPDCSGATLPAGGTCPVCGVVENPESTPLPLPDGIGESTVCSTDAQCTTAELPNCVAKECHASYSSTLDFIGFPDGATLTDTSKLLSVCVTMEHSWLRDLQIELVGPPSGAQMVRPIIALHKFIDRTGGEIFLGAANDSDTAESPVPGTGAKYCWTGTATNTMLAAPTVSVGGSDTLPAGDYAPVAPFTALAGASLNGQWEMRVTDLWPIDNGFMFEWSISFDPSLVLDCAGPIIQ
;
A
#
# COMPACT_ATOMS: atom_id res chain seq x y z
N MET A 1 22.92 48.56 -21.78
CA MET A 1 23.14 47.65 -20.64
C MET A 1 22.39 46.36 -20.95
N SER A 2 23.05 45.38 -21.57
CA SER A 2 22.45 44.07 -21.82
C SER A 2 23.57 43.06 -21.69
N MET A 3 23.59 42.40 -20.54
CA MET A 3 24.58 41.41 -20.14
C MET A 3 24.11 40.08 -20.72
N MET A 4 24.76 39.61 -21.78
CA MET A 4 24.58 38.24 -22.27
C MET A 4 25.28 37.29 -21.30
N LEU A 5 24.48 36.48 -20.60
CA LEU A 5 24.96 35.37 -19.79
C LEU A 5 25.10 34.16 -20.72
N ALA A 6 26.34 33.76 -21.03
CA ALA A 6 26.61 32.50 -21.70
C ALA A 6 26.59 31.37 -20.66
N VAL A 7 25.57 30.52 -20.70
CA VAL A 7 25.55 29.27 -19.94
C VAL A 7 26.21 28.21 -20.83
N VAL A 8 27.39 27.73 -20.43
CA VAL A 8 27.99 26.52 -20.98
C VAL A 8 27.27 25.35 -20.30
N ALA A 9 26.30 24.75 -20.99
CA ALA A 9 25.74 23.48 -20.59
C ALA A 9 26.61 22.36 -21.19
N CYS A 10 27.28 21.59 -20.32
CA CYS A 10 27.81 20.29 -20.69
C CYS A 10 26.64 19.30 -20.65
N GLY A 11 25.96 19.11 -21.78
CA GLY A 11 25.04 17.98 -21.97
C GLY A 11 25.83 16.77 -22.46
N PRO A 12 25.44 15.53 -22.10
CA PRO A 12 26.00 14.36 -22.75
C PRO A 12 25.60 14.42 -24.23
N GLY A 13 26.60 14.63 -25.07
CA GLY A 13 26.44 14.64 -26.51
C GLY A 13 25.86 13.30 -26.97
N GLY A 14 24.94 13.37 -27.93
CA GLY A 14 24.50 12.18 -28.66
C GLY A 14 25.72 11.49 -29.25
N ARG A 15 26.06 10.31 -28.70
CA ARG A 15 27.04 9.42 -29.32
C ARG A 15 26.34 8.76 -30.51
N ASN A 16 26.79 9.16 -31.68
CA ASN A 16 26.51 8.57 -32.98
C ASN A 16 26.69 7.04 -32.93
N PRO A 17 25.72 6.22 -33.40
CA PRO A 17 25.86 4.78 -33.44
C PRO A 17 26.69 4.41 -34.67
N GLY A 18 28.01 4.33 -34.53
CA GLY A 18 28.84 3.82 -35.63
C GLY A 18 30.26 4.35 -35.63
N ASN A 19 31.07 3.89 -34.68
CA ASN A 19 32.35 3.20 -34.95
C ASN A 19 32.95 2.83 -33.60
N GLY A 20 33.28 1.54 -33.41
CA GLY A 20 33.91 1.04 -32.19
C GLY A 20 35.24 1.73 -31.95
N GLY A 21 35.33 2.43 -30.82
CA GLY A 21 36.57 2.91 -30.22
C GLY A 21 36.81 2.12 -28.94
N ASP A 22 38.06 1.70 -28.76
CA ASP A 22 38.61 0.94 -27.65
C ASP A 22 38.90 1.88 -26.47
N ASP A 23 37.92 2.08 -25.59
CA ASP A 23 37.98 3.10 -24.54
C ASP A 23 38.81 2.67 -23.30
N ASP A 24 39.30 1.42 -23.21
CA ASP A 24 40.00 0.88 -22.03
C ASP A 24 41.42 0.32 -22.27
N GLY A 25 41.92 0.40 -23.51
CA GLY A 25 43.31 0.03 -23.85
C GLY A 25 43.64 -1.46 -23.70
N SER A 26 42.65 -2.35 -23.62
CA SER A 26 42.84 -3.80 -23.44
C SER A 26 43.07 -4.59 -24.73
N GLY A 27 43.02 -3.95 -25.90
CA GLY A 27 43.43 -4.54 -27.19
C GLY A 27 42.46 -5.59 -27.77
N GLY A 28 41.21 -5.62 -27.31
CA GLY A 28 40.11 -6.38 -27.91
C GLY A 28 39.01 -5.45 -28.43
N VAL A 29 38.27 -5.87 -29.45
CA VAL A 29 37.01 -5.20 -29.81
C VAL A 29 35.96 -5.50 -28.74
N ASP A 30 35.40 -4.47 -28.13
CA ASP A 30 34.32 -4.63 -27.15
C ASP A 30 33.17 -5.42 -27.80
N ALA A 31 32.84 -6.55 -27.18
CA ALA A 31 31.67 -7.32 -27.57
C ALA A 31 30.42 -6.45 -27.39
N PRO A 32 29.43 -6.52 -28.29
CA PRO A 32 28.23 -5.73 -28.16
C PRO A 32 27.55 -6.16 -26.85
N PHE A 33 27.16 -5.16 -26.05
CA PHE A 33 26.25 -5.32 -24.92
C PHE A 33 25.21 -6.41 -25.25
N GLY A 34 25.25 -7.49 -24.47
CA GLY A 34 24.28 -8.57 -24.59
C GLY A 34 22.88 -7.98 -24.48
N VAL A 35 22.01 -8.38 -25.39
CA VAL A 35 20.60 -8.01 -25.35
C VAL A 35 20.02 -8.55 -24.05
N CYS A 36 19.69 -7.67 -23.12
CA CYS A 36 18.89 -8.03 -21.96
C CYS A 36 17.49 -8.41 -22.47
N VAL A 37 17.02 -9.60 -22.13
CA VAL A 37 15.68 -10.09 -22.48
C VAL A 37 14.87 -10.04 -21.19
N PRO A 38 13.86 -9.15 -21.06
CA PRO A 38 13.14 -8.96 -19.82
C PRO A 38 12.54 -10.26 -19.31
N SER A 39 12.88 -10.58 -18.07
CA SER A 39 12.38 -11.71 -17.30
C SER A 39 12.17 -11.27 -15.86
N SER A 40 11.50 -12.08 -15.05
CA SER A 40 11.34 -11.77 -13.63
C SER A 40 12.71 -11.62 -12.96
N GLU A 41 12.84 -10.59 -12.12
CA GLU A 41 14.08 -10.31 -11.38
C GLU A 41 14.48 -11.48 -10.47
N VAL A 42 15.76 -11.84 -10.50
CA VAL A 42 16.37 -12.89 -9.67
C VAL A 42 17.22 -12.23 -8.60
N CYS A 43 16.62 -12.01 -7.44
CA CYS A 43 17.24 -11.28 -6.35
C CYS A 43 18.50 -11.97 -5.80
N GLY A 44 19.66 -11.35 -6.02
CA GLY A 44 20.96 -11.74 -5.47
C GLY A 44 21.91 -12.41 -6.48
N ASP A 45 21.68 -12.27 -7.78
CA ASP A 45 22.56 -12.79 -8.84
C ASP A 45 23.46 -11.70 -9.50
N GLY A 46 23.23 -10.42 -9.18
CA GLY A 46 24.00 -9.28 -9.67
C GLY A 46 23.66 -8.87 -11.10
N ILE A 47 22.55 -9.37 -11.66
CA ILE A 47 22.14 -9.17 -13.05
C ILE A 47 20.79 -8.44 -13.06
N ASP A 48 20.67 -7.46 -13.97
CA ASP A 48 19.41 -6.80 -14.31
C ASP A 48 18.62 -7.76 -15.21
N ASN A 49 17.72 -8.55 -14.64
CA ASN A 49 17.01 -9.59 -15.40
C ASN A 49 15.77 -9.04 -16.10
N ASP A 50 15.18 -7.95 -15.61
CA ASP A 50 13.98 -7.32 -16.15
C ASP A 50 14.27 -6.11 -17.07
N CYS A 51 15.53 -5.69 -17.12
CA CYS A 51 16.12 -4.67 -17.98
C CYS A 51 15.72 -3.22 -17.64
N ASP A 52 15.44 -2.91 -16.37
CA ASP A 52 15.04 -1.58 -15.91
C ASP A 52 16.22 -0.70 -15.42
N LEU A 53 17.46 -1.23 -15.50
CA LEU A 53 18.73 -0.66 -15.02
C LEU A 53 18.97 -0.76 -13.51
N ARG A 54 18.24 -1.64 -12.83
CA ARG A 54 18.46 -2.00 -11.43
C ARG A 54 18.83 -3.47 -11.34
N THR A 55 19.37 -3.86 -10.19
CA THR A 55 19.87 -5.21 -9.96
C THR A 55 19.63 -5.57 -8.51
N ASP A 56 19.20 -6.80 -8.24
CA ASP A 56 19.07 -7.36 -6.90
C ASP A 56 18.30 -6.44 -5.92
N CYS A 57 18.78 -6.24 -4.70
CA CYS A 57 18.11 -5.38 -3.71
C CYS A 57 18.14 -3.88 -4.06
N GLY A 58 18.81 -3.46 -5.13
CA GLY A 58 18.66 -2.12 -5.70
C GLY A 58 17.39 -1.98 -6.56
N ASP A 59 16.77 -3.12 -6.89
CA ASP A 59 15.54 -3.25 -7.64
C ASP A 59 14.30 -3.29 -6.70
N PRO A 60 13.30 -2.42 -6.91
CA PRO A 60 12.01 -2.49 -6.22
C PRO A 60 11.30 -3.85 -6.32
N ASP A 61 11.49 -4.60 -7.40
CA ASP A 61 10.88 -5.92 -7.59
C ASP A 61 11.48 -6.98 -6.66
N CYS A 62 12.66 -6.70 -6.09
CA CYS A 62 13.31 -7.52 -5.07
C CYS A 62 12.98 -7.11 -3.63
N SER A 63 12.09 -6.14 -3.43
CA SER A 63 11.65 -5.67 -2.10
C SER A 63 11.15 -6.84 -1.23
N GLY A 64 11.85 -7.11 -0.11
CA GLY A 64 11.49 -8.19 0.83
C GLY A 64 11.87 -9.61 0.38
N ALA A 65 12.51 -9.78 -0.78
CA ALA A 65 12.92 -11.09 -1.29
C ALA A 65 13.98 -11.76 -0.39
N THR A 66 13.91 -13.08 -0.23
CA THR A 66 14.94 -13.86 0.48
C THR A 66 16.11 -14.14 -0.46
N LEU A 67 17.32 -13.77 -0.04
CA LEU A 67 18.53 -13.92 -0.85
C LEU A 67 19.11 -15.35 -0.79
N PRO A 68 19.67 -15.87 -1.90
CA PRO A 68 20.28 -17.21 -1.95
C PRO A 68 21.45 -17.42 -0.96
N ALA A 69 22.16 -16.35 -0.60
CA ALA A 69 23.28 -16.38 0.35
C ALA A 69 22.84 -16.24 1.83
N GLY A 70 21.54 -16.11 2.08
CA GLY A 70 20.98 -15.78 3.38
C GLY A 70 20.83 -14.26 3.59
N GLY A 71 19.74 -13.85 4.24
CA GLY A 71 19.31 -12.45 4.35
C GLY A 71 18.08 -12.14 3.50
N THR A 72 17.50 -10.96 3.68
CA THR A 72 16.36 -10.48 2.91
C THR A 72 16.66 -9.10 2.33
N CYS A 73 16.23 -8.83 1.11
CA CYS A 73 16.33 -7.49 0.55
C CYS A 73 15.50 -6.50 1.37
N PRO A 74 16.00 -5.26 1.58
CA PRO A 74 15.23 -4.21 2.23
C PRO A 74 13.97 -3.90 1.42
N VAL A 75 12.93 -3.55 2.14
CA VAL A 75 11.63 -3.22 1.58
C VAL A 75 11.59 -1.72 1.29
N CYS A 76 11.60 -1.37 0.00
CA CYS A 76 11.90 0.00 -0.45
C CYS A 76 10.64 0.83 -0.73
N GLY A 77 10.18 1.62 0.24
CA GLY A 77 9.27 2.78 0.05
C GLY A 77 7.82 2.49 -0.37
N VAL A 78 7.56 1.39 -1.07
CA VAL A 78 6.24 0.88 -1.44
C VAL A 78 6.22 -0.62 -1.18
N VAL A 79 5.15 -1.09 -0.55
CA VAL A 79 4.91 -2.51 -0.30
C VAL A 79 3.49 -2.80 -0.72
N GLU A 80 3.36 -3.77 -1.61
CA GLU A 80 2.08 -4.26 -2.09
C GLU A 80 1.85 -5.64 -1.47
N ASN A 81 0.62 -5.89 -1.01
CA ASN A 81 0.18 -7.23 -0.65
C ASN A 81 -0.85 -7.71 -1.68
N PRO A 82 -0.43 -8.19 -2.86
CA PRO A 82 -1.34 -8.79 -3.81
C PRO A 82 -1.88 -10.09 -3.22
N GLU A 83 -3.20 -10.17 -3.00
CA GLU A 83 -3.82 -11.40 -2.52
C GLU A 83 -3.85 -12.41 -3.67
N SER A 84 -3.24 -13.59 -3.47
CA SER A 84 -3.25 -14.67 -4.48
C SER A 84 -4.66 -15.17 -4.81
N THR A 85 -5.62 -14.92 -3.93
CA THR A 85 -7.06 -15.12 -4.10
C THR A 85 -7.80 -14.00 -3.36
N PRO A 86 -8.83 -13.37 -3.97
CA PRO A 86 -9.62 -12.35 -3.27
C PRO A 86 -10.16 -12.88 -1.95
N LEU A 87 -10.02 -12.10 -0.89
CA LEU A 87 -10.42 -12.50 0.46
C LEU A 87 -11.79 -11.89 0.78
N PRO A 88 -12.81 -12.71 1.13
CA PRO A 88 -14.09 -12.21 1.55
C PRO A 88 -13.95 -11.45 2.87
N LEU A 89 -14.65 -10.33 3.00
CA LEU A 89 -14.78 -9.65 4.28
C LEU A 89 -15.65 -10.50 5.22
N PRO A 90 -15.26 -10.65 6.50
CA PRO A 90 -15.96 -11.53 7.40
C PRO A 90 -17.22 -10.86 7.98
N ASP A 91 -18.33 -11.59 7.95
CA ASP A 91 -19.59 -11.17 8.56
C ASP A 91 -19.73 -11.61 10.02
N GLY A 92 -20.41 -10.79 10.82
CA GLY A 92 -20.86 -11.16 12.16
C GLY A 92 -19.72 -11.32 13.17
N ILE A 93 -19.76 -12.34 14.03
CA ILE A 93 -18.72 -12.62 15.04
C ILE A 93 -17.91 -13.86 14.63
N GLY A 94 -16.69 -13.66 14.16
CA GLY A 94 -15.78 -14.72 13.68
C GLY A 94 -15.07 -15.48 14.81
N GLU A 95 -14.35 -16.57 14.47
CA GLU A 95 -13.63 -17.38 15.48
C GLU A 95 -12.31 -16.75 15.99
N SER A 96 -11.80 -15.72 15.31
CA SER A 96 -10.55 -15.00 15.65
C SER A 96 -10.83 -13.56 16.12
N THR A 97 -11.89 -13.35 16.90
CA THR A 97 -12.31 -12.03 17.36
C THR A 97 -11.87 -11.76 18.80
N VAL A 98 -11.40 -10.54 19.07
CA VAL A 98 -10.97 -10.12 20.42
C VAL A 98 -12.18 -9.97 21.36
N CYS A 99 -13.35 -9.62 20.82
CA CYS A 99 -14.65 -9.74 21.49
C CYS A 99 -15.47 -10.91 20.91
N SER A 100 -16.43 -11.42 21.67
CA SER A 100 -17.43 -12.40 21.20
C SER A 100 -18.88 -11.97 21.47
N THR A 101 -19.08 -10.83 22.15
CA THR A 101 -20.38 -10.24 22.46
C THR A 101 -20.27 -8.71 22.56
N ASP A 102 -21.34 -7.99 22.26
CA ASP A 102 -21.42 -6.52 22.40
C ASP A 102 -21.13 -6.04 23.83
N ALA A 103 -21.42 -6.88 24.83
CA ALA A 103 -21.16 -6.58 26.24
C ALA A 103 -19.66 -6.41 26.55
N GLN A 104 -18.76 -6.92 25.69
CA GLN A 104 -17.31 -6.71 25.83
C GLN A 104 -16.86 -5.38 25.23
N CYS A 105 -17.67 -4.77 24.35
CA CYS A 105 -17.40 -3.49 23.70
C CYS A 105 -17.77 -2.29 24.58
N THR A 106 -17.32 -2.32 25.84
CA THR A 106 -17.60 -1.29 26.86
C THR A 106 -16.52 -0.20 26.92
N THR A 107 -15.36 -0.44 26.31
CA THR A 107 -14.24 0.51 26.19
C THR A 107 -13.80 0.65 24.73
N ALA A 108 -13.19 1.78 24.39
CA ALA A 108 -12.97 2.23 23.00
C ALA A 108 -11.78 1.57 22.28
N GLU A 109 -11.14 0.55 22.85
CA GLU A 109 -9.80 0.10 22.41
C GLU A 109 -9.73 -1.40 22.09
N LEU A 110 -10.86 -2.09 21.93
CA LEU A 110 -10.84 -3.44 21.37
C LEU A 110 -10.87 -3.35 19.83
N PRO A 111 -9.87 -3.93 19.12
CA PRO A 111 -9.71 -3.83 17.67
C PRO A 111 -10.96 -4.06 16.82
N ASN A 112 -11.88 -4.89 17.31
CA ASN A 112 -13.05 -5.34 16.57
C ASN A 112 -14.38 -4.95 17.24
N CYS A 113 -14.31 -3.95 18.13
CA CYS A 113 -15.49 -3.31 18.71
C CYS A 113 -15.75 -2.00 17.98
N VAL A 114 -16.73 -2.00 17.09
CA VAL A 114 -17.11 -0.81 16.31
C VAL A 114 -18.50 -0.37 16.78
N ALA A 115 -18.66 0.91 17.12
CA ALA A 115 -19.91 1.47 17.64
C ALA A 115 -20.53 0.75 18.86
N LYS A 116 -19.69 0.10 19.69
CA LYS A 116 -20.08 -0.77 20.83
C LYS A 116 -20.72 -2.10 20.43
N GLU A 117 -20.61 -2.48 19.17
CA GLU A 117 -21.00 -3.78 18.65
C GLU A 117 -19.75 -4.61 18.40
N CYS A 118 -19.84 -5.90 18.68
CA CYS A 118 -18.77 -6.84 18.40
C CYS A 118 -18.91 -7.40 16.99
N HIS A 119 -17.86 -7.22 16.18
CA HIS A 119 -17.84 -7.70 14.80
C HIS A 119 -16.52 -8.43 14.51
N ALA A 120 -16.52 -9.23 13.45
CA ALA A 120 -15.34 -9.81 12.85
C ALA A 120 -14.66 -8.75 12.02
N SER A 121 -13.33 -8.75 12.05
CA SER A 121 -12.54 -7.88 11.18
C SER A 121 -11.64 -8.73 10.32
N TYR A 122 -11.60 -8.42 9.04
CA TYR A 122 -10.47 -8.76 8.21
C TYR A 122 -9.25 -7.99 8.73
N SER A 123 -8.12 -8.68 8.84
CA SER A 123 -6.84 -8.08 9.21
C SER A 123 -5.76 -8.67 8.32
N SER A 124 -4.96 -7.79 7.71
CA SER A 124 -3.79 -8.14 6.92
C SER A 124 -2.65 -7.21 7.27
N THR A 125 -1.43 -7.71 7.18
CA THR A 125 -0.25 -7.02 7.69
C THR A 125 0.85 -6.93 6.66
N LEU A 126 1.47 -5.76 6.57
CA LEU A 126 2.69 -5.50 5.82
C LEU A 126 3.81 -5.24 6.81
N ASP A 127 4.90 -6.00 6.71
CA ASP A 127 6.09 -5.81 7.54
C ASP A 127 7.12 -4.96 6.81
N PHE A 128 7.38 -3.77 7.34
CA PHE A 128 8.32 -2.84 6.74
C PHE A 128 9.70 -3.00 7.40
N ILE A 129 10.72 -3.24 6.57
CA ILE A 129 12.11 -3.26 6.97
C ILE A 129 12.90 -2.41 5.96
N GLY A 130 13.70 -1.45 6.40
CA GLY A 130 14.50 -0.63 5.46
C GLY A 130 14.58 0.85 5.81
N PHE A 131 13.78 1.31 6.76
CA PHE A 131 13.99 2.62 7.38
C PHE A 131 15.16 2.55 8.38
N PRO A 132 15.79 3.68 8.73
CA PRO A 132 16.85 3.70 9.73
C PRO A 132 16.40 3.07 11.06
N ASP A 133 17.32 2.43 11.78
CA ASP A 133 16.99 1.78 13.06
C ASP A 133 16.35 2.78 14.04
N GLY A 134 15.17 2.41 14.55
CA GLY A 134 14.39 3.25 15.45
C GLY A 134 13.74 4.47 14.81
N ALA A 135 13.73 4.58 13.47
CA ALA A 135 13.06 5.66 12.77
C ALA A 135 11.55 5.64 13.00
N THR A 136 11.00 6.82 13.25
CA THR A 136 9.57 7.03 13.47
C THR A 136 9.01 8.02 12.47
N LEU A 137 7.71 7.90 12.17
CA LEU A 137 6.97 8.81 11.31
C LEU A 137 6.77 10.15 12.02
N THR A 138 7.78 11.02 11.99
CA THR A 138 7.74 12.35 12.62
C THR A 138 7.04 13.37 11.74
N ASP A 139 7.27 13.33 10.43
CA ASP A 139 6.56 14.10 9.42
C ASP A 139 5.54 13.19 8.73
N THR A 140 4.26 13.34 9.09
CA THR A 140 3.19 12.50 8.55
C THR A 140 2.82 12.83 7.11
N SER A 141 3.36 13.91 6.53
CA SER A 141 3.24 14.17 5.09
C SER A 141 4.07 13.17 4.26
N LYS A 142 4.99 12.45 4.91
CA LYS A 142 5.81 11.38 4.30
C LYS A 142 5.08 10.06 4.19
N LEU A 143 3.88 9.93 4.75
CA LEU A 143 2.94 8.87 4.39
C LEU A 143 2.12 9.37 3.20
N LEU A 144 2.52 8.97 1.98
CA LEU A 144 1.97 9.53 0.75
C LEU A 144 0.57 9.02 0.48
N SER A 145 0.38 7.70 0.58
CA SER A 145 -0.91 7.06 0.36
C SER A 145 -1.04 5.73 1.07
N VAL A 146 -2.28 5.37 1.41
CA VAL A 146 -2.69 4.00 1.69
C VAL A 146 -3.74 3.65 0.66
N CYS A 147 -3.60 2.54 -0.06
CA CYS A 147 -4.57 2.15 -1.08
C CYS A 147 -5.10 0.75 -0.83
N VAL A 148 -6.36 0.53 -1.20
CA VAL A 148 -7.02 -0.77 -1.17
C VAL A 148 -7.71 -0.97 -2.52
N THR A 149 -7.53 -2.15 -3.11
CA THR A 149 -8.36 -2.63 -4.21
C THR A 149 -9.43 -3.53 -3.62
N MET A 150 -10.69 -3.10 -3.68
CA MET A 150 -11.82 -3.81 -3.08
C MET A 150 -13.12 -3.62 -3.85
N GLU A 151 -14.08 -4.49 -3.57
CA GLU A 151 -15.49 -4.35 -3.91
C GLU A 151 -16.34 -4.56 -2.66
N HIS A 152 -17.50 -3.89 -2.60
CA HIS A 152 -18.45 -4.00 -1.51
C HIS A 152 -19.83 -3.52 -1.96
N SER A 153 -20.90 -4.22 -1.58
CA SER A 153 -22.27 -3.82 -1.92
C SER A 153 -22.75 -2.59 -1.15
N TRP A 154 -22.14 -2.26 0.00
CA TRP A 154 -22.53 -1.05 0.74
C TRP A 154 -21.35 -0.35 1.41
N LEU A 155 -21.08 0.93 1.11
CA LEU A 155 -19.98 1.65 1.77
C LEU A 155 -20.27 1.96 3.25
N ARG A 156 -21.54 2.07 3.64
CA ARG A 156 -21.93 2.74 4.90
C ARG A 156 -21.82 1.86 6.13
N ASP A 157 -21.76 0.55 5.96
CA ASP A 157 -21.50 -0.45 6.99
C ASP A 157 -20.01 -0.77 7.18
N LEU A 158 -19.12 -0.24 6.34
CA LEU A 158 -17.68 -0.47 6.47
C LEU A 158 -17.01 0.44 7.51
N GLN A 159 -16.11 -0.16 8.29
CA GLN A 159 -15.05 0.52 9.03
C GLN A 159 -13.69 0.08 8.45
N ILE A 160 -12.88 1.04 8.00
CA ILE A 160 -11.55 0.78 7.42
C ILE A 160 -10.51 1.55 8.22
N GLU A 161 -9.53 0.83 8.77
CA GLU A 161 -8.53 1.39 9.67
C GLU A 161 -7.13 0.98 9.27
N LEU A 162 -6.21 1.94 9.41
CA LEU A 162 -4.78 1.66 9.37
C LEU A 162 -4.24 1.68 10.80
N VAL A 163 -3.49 0.64 11.15
CA VAL A 163 -2.82 0.51 12.44
C VAL A 163 -1.31 0.55 12.23
N GLY A 164 -0.67 1.55 12.84
CA GLY A 164 0.77 1.74 12.79
C GLY A 164 1.53 0.83 13.77
N PRO A 165 2.82 0.56 13.53
CA PRO A 165 3.68 -0.12 14.48
C PRO A 165 3.87 0.73 15.76
N PRO A 166 4.03 0.08 16.93
CA PRO A 166 4.43 0.79 18.14
C PRO A 166 5.86 1.35 18.00
N SER A 167 6.22 2.35 18.80
CA SER A 167 7.59 2.88 18.84
C SER A 167 8.13 3.06 20.25
N GLY A 168 9.45 2.91 20.41
CA GLY A 168 10.12 3.10 21.70
C GLY A 168 9.54 2.21 22.81
N ALA A 169 9.23 2.81 23.96
CA ALA A 169 8.61 2.12 25.10
C ALA A 169 7.07 2.05 25.01
N GLN A 170 6.46 2.62 23.97
CA GLN A 170 5.02 2.67 23.81
C GLN A 170 4.52 1.38 23.18
N MET A 171 3.91 0.50 23.98
CA MET A 171 3.32 -0.76 23.49
C MET A 171 1.98 -0.57 22.77
N VAL A 172 1.39 0.63 22.84
CA VAL A 172 0.11 0.94 22.19
C VAL A 172 0.35 1.33 20.73
N ARG A 173 -0.36 0.66 19.82
CA ARG A 173 -0.29 0.93 18.38
C ARG A 173 -1.20 2.10 18.02
N PRO A 174 -0.72 3.12 17.29
CA PRO A 174 -1.56 4.21 16.81
C PRO A 174 -2.52 3.70 15.72
N ILE A 175 -3.77 4.16 15.74
CA ILE A 175 -4.83 3.75 14.81
C ILE A 175 -5.43 4.99 14.17
N ILE A 176 -5.70 4.94 12.86
CA ILE A 176 -6.50 5.95 12.17
C ILE A 176 -7.64 5.30 11.40
N ALA A 177 -8.80 5.97 11.39
CA ALA A 177 -9.91 5.61 10.53
C ALA A 177 -9.71 6.25 9.15
N LEU A 178 -9.53 5.40 8.13
CA LEU A 178 -9.51 5.80 6.73
C LEU A 178 -10.94 6.04 6.25
N HIS A 179 -11.83 5.11 6.57
CA HIS A 179 -13.28 5.26 6.44
C HIS A 179 -13.95 4.78 7.73
N LYS A 180 -15.07 5.40 8.09
CA LYS A 180 -15.72 5.15 9.37
C LYS A 180 -17.16 4.69 9.18
N PHE A 181 -17.51 3.63 9.88
CA PHE A 181 -18.90 3.26 10.10
C PHE A 181 -19.61 4.39 10.85
N ILE A 182 -20.68 4.92 10.25
CA ILE A 182 -21.47 5.99 10.86
C ILE A 182 -22.72 5.40 11.49
N ASP A 183 -23.51 4.72 10.68
CA ASP A 183 -24.73 4.02 11.02
C ASP A 183 -25.22 3.24 9.79
N ARG A 184 -26.35 2.57 9.93
CA ARG A 184 -26.97 1.76 8.89
C ARG A 184 -28.13 2.52 8.25
N THR A 185 -27.90 3.79 7.92
CA THR A 185 -28.89 4.66 7.27
C THR A 185 -28.39 5.10 5.90
N GLY A 186 -29.25 5.71 5.08
CA GLY A 186 -28.90 6.14 3.72
C GLY A 186 -29.18 5.08 2.66
N GLY A 187 -28.89 5.43 1.40
CA GLY A 187 -28.99 4.50 0.27
C GLY A 187 -27.73 3.66 0.08
N GLU A 188 -27.84 2.66 -0.78
CA GLU A 188 -26.72 1.84 -1.26
C GLU A 188 -25.69 2.71 -1.98
N ILE A 189 -24.42 2.45 -1.70
CA ILE A 189 -23.27 3.05 -2.38
C ILE A 189 -22.25 1.95 -2.55
N PHE A 190 -22.06 1.49 -3.77
CA PHE A 190 -21.20 0.34 -4.06
C PHE A 190 -19.74 0.79 -4.14
N LEU A 191 -18.84 -0.11 -3.77
CA LEU A 191 -17.43 -0.06 -4.10
C LEU A 191 -17.12 -1.08 -5.20
N GLY A 192 -16.34 -0.70 -6.20
CA GLY A 192 -16.08 -1.53 -7.38
C GLY A 192 -17.36 -1.88 -8.14
N ALA A 193 -17.30 -2.99 -8.87
CA ALA A 193 -18.48 -3.66 -9.42
C ALA A 193 -18.77 -4.89 -8.54
N ALA A 194 -19.33 -4.61 -7.36
CA ALA A 194 -19.70 -5.62 -6.38
C ALA A 194 -20.74 -6.60 -6.94
N ASN A 195 -20.62 -7.87 -6.55
CA ASN A 195 -21.55 -8.90 -6.98
C ASN A 195 -22.73 -9.02 -5.99
N ASP A 196 -23.69 -8.12 -6.09
CA ASP A 196 -24.86 -8.09 -5.21
C ASP A 196 -25.97 -9.11 -5.59
N SER A 197 -25.63 -10.11 -6.42
CA SER A 197 -26.59 -11.13 -6.88
C SER A 197 -26.37 -12.50 -6.26
N ASP A 198 -25.37 -12.61 -5.39
CA ASP A 198 -25.04 -13.82 -4.66
C ASP A 198 -25.73 -13.86 -3.28
N THR A 199 -25.39 -14.86 -2.49
CA THR A 199 -25.91 -15.05 -1.13
C THR A 199 -24.81 -14.78 -0.14
N ALA A 200 -25.12 -14.12 0.99
CA ALA A 200 -24.17 -13.88 2.07
C ALA A 200 -23.48 -15.17 2.58
N GLU A 201 -24.10 -16.34 2.46
CA GLU A 201 -23.50 -17.61 2.89
C GLU A 201 -22.47 -18.21 1.90
N SER A 202 -22.40 -17.68 0.68
CA SER A 202 -21.46 -18.13 -0.36
C SER A 202 -21.15 -16.99 -1.32
N PRO A 203 -20.51 -15.90 -0.83
CA PRO A 203 -20.22 -14.74 -1.65
C PRO A 203 -19.21 -15.12 -2.74
N VAL A 204 -19.36 -14.51 -3.92
CA VAL A 204 -18.51 -14.70 -5.10
C VAL A 204 -17.95 -13.34 -5.49
N PRO A 205 -16.62 -13.18 -5.59
CA PRO A 205 -16.03 -11.88 -5.83
C PRO A 205 -16.50 -11.27 -7.15
N GLY A 206 -16.89 -10.01 -7.08
CA GLY A 206 -17.10 -9.13 -8.22
C GLY A 206 -15.78 -8.58 -8.78
N THR A 207 -15.79 -7.33 -9.26
CA THR A 207 -14.58 -6.64 -9.73
C THR A 207 -14.20 -5.52 -8.78
N GLY A 208 -13.02 -5.63 -8.16
CA GLY A 208 -12.47 -4.59 -7.29
C GLY A 208 -12.12 -3.29 -8.04
N ALA A 209 -12.25 -2.17 -7.33
CA ALA A 209 -11.73 -0.87 -7.74
C ALA A 209 -10.73 -0.35 -6.70
N LYS A 210 -9.79 0.51 -7.13
CA LYS A 210 -8.73 1.05 -6.28
C LYS A 210 -9.19 2.34 -5.59
N TYR A 211 -9.14 2.34 -4.27
CA TYR A 211 -9.43 3.47 -3.40
C TYR A 211 -8.19 3.83 -2.60
N CYS A 212 -7.72 5.06 -2.72
CA CYS A 212 -6.53 5.54 -2.03
C CYS A 212 -6.88 6.63 -1.04
N TRP A 213 -6.26 6.62 0.13
CA TRP A 213 -6.31 7.71 1.09
C TRP A 213 -5.01 8.48 1.07
N THR A 214 -5.10 9.79 0.86
CA THR A 214 -3.92 10.67 0.78
C THR A 214 -4.08 11.87 1.71
N GLY A 215 -2.96 12.45 2.14
CA GLY A 215 -2.96 13.66 2.98
C GLY A 215 -3.43 14.94 2.26
N THR A 216 -3.66 14.88 0.94
CA THR A 216 -4.02 16.04 0.11
C THR A 216 -5.43 15.98 -0.46
N ALA A 217 -6.07 14.81 -0.46
CA ALA A 217 -7.45 14.66 -0.87
C ALA A 217 -8.39 15.45 0.05
N THR A 218 -9.47 15.98 -0.52
CA THR A 218 -10.37 16.91 0.20
C THR A 218 -11.66 16.25 0.67
N ASN A 219 -12.14 15.24 -0.05
CA ASN A 219 -13.42 14.58 0.25
C ASN A 219 -13.15 13.22 0.88
N THR A 220 -13.82 12.92 2.00
CA THR A 220 -13.92 11.55 2.49
C THR A 220 -14.79 10.72 1.55
N MET A 221 -14.72 9.39 1.62
CA MET A 221 -15.53 8.49 0.79
C MET A 221 -17.04 8.80 0.86
N LEU A 222 -17.57 9.12 2.06
CA LEU A 222 -18.99 9.47 2.24
C LEU A 222 -19.37 10.88 1.76
N ALA A 223 -18.41 11.80 1.67
CA ALA A 223 -18.65 13.18 1.25
C ALA A 223 -18.42 13.38 -0.26
N ALA A 224 -17.78 12.41 -0.92
CA ALA A 224 -17.50 12.45 -2.33
C ALA A 224 -18.77 12.17 -3.17
N PRO A 225 -18.85 12.73 -4.39
CA PRO A 225 -19.97 12.45 -5.29
C PRO A 225 -19.91 10.99 -5.78
N THR A 226 -21.09 10.36 -5.83
CA THR A 226 -21.28 9.03 -6.43
C THR A 226 -21.61 9.16 -7.92
N VAL A 227 -21.47 8.05 -8.65
CA VAL A 227 -21.91 7.91 -10.03
C VAL A 227 -22.94 6.79 -10.11
N SER A 228 -23.98 6.96 -10.92
CA SER A 228 -24.99 5.92 -11.12
C SER A 228 -24.52 4.95 -12.21
N VAL A 229 -24.36 3.68 -11.85
CA VAL A 229 -23.97 2.58 -12.75
C VAL A 229 -25.01 1.48 -12.64
N GLY A 230 -25.66 1.13 -13.75
CA GLY A 230 -26.66 0.06 -13.75
C GLY A 230 -27.91 0.31 -12.90
N GLY A 231 -28.11 1.54 -12.40
CA GLY A 231 -29.23 1.90 -11.51
C GLY A 231 -28.87 1.98 -10.03
N SER A 232 -27.63 1.59 -9.66
CA SER A 232 -27.10 1.75 -8.31
C SER A 232 -26.09 2.89 -8.26
N ASP A 233 -25.95 3.53 -7.10
CA ASP A 233 -24.90 4.52 -6.88
C ASP A 233 -23.60 3.79 -6.54
N THR A 234 -22.51 4.22 -7.15
CA THR A 234 -21.16 3.67 -6.95
C THR A 234 -20.21 4.81 -6.62
N LEU A 235 -19.32 4.58 -5.65
CA LEU A 235 -18.23 5.51 -5.38
C LEU A 235 -17.10 5.26 -6.41
N PRO A 236 -16.69 6.26 -7.20
CA PRO A 236 -15.61 6.10 -8.18
C PRO A 236 -14.28 5.65 -7.55
N ALA A 237 -13.45 4.94 -8.29
CA ALA A 237 -12.05 4.75 -7.92
C ALA A 237 -11.33 6.12 -7.81
N GLY A 238 -10.39 6.26 -6.88
CA GLY A 238 -9.61 7.49 -6.74
C GLY A 238 -9.13 7.78 -5.32
N ASP A 239 -8.75 9.04 -5.12
CA ASP A 239 -8.15 9.54 -3.88
C ASP A 239 -9.18 10.19 -2.95
N TYR A 240 -9.11 9.84 -1.68
CA TYR A 240 -10.03 10.24 -0.62
C TYR A 240 -9.28 10.75 0.60
N ALA A 241 -9.89 11.71 1.30
CA ALA A 241 -9.41 12.16 2.60
C ALA A 241 -9.72 11.07 3.63
N PRO A 242 -8.78 10.73 4.54
CA PRO A 242 -9.10 9.86 5.66
C PRO A 242 -10.03 10.59 6.65
N VAL A 243 -10.86 9.84 7.37
CA VAL A 243 -11.73 10.42 8.41
C VAL A 243 -10.91 11.04 9.55
N ALA A 244 -9.82 10.37 9.93
CA ALA A 244 -8.81 10.91 10.83
C ALA A 244 -7.53 11.26 10.04
N PRO A 245 -6.97 12.48 10.18
CA PRO A 245 -5.76 12.86 9.46
C PRO A 245 -4.56 11.99 9.87
N PHE A 246 -3.63 11.78 8.94
CA PHE A 246 -2.40 10.99 9.16
C PHE A 246 -1.54 11.50 10.32
N THR A 247 -1.73 12.74 10.78
CA THR A 247 -1.09 13.29 11.98
C THR A 247 -1.31 12.44 13.24
N ALA A 248 -2.37 11.64 13.29
CA ALA A 248 -2.61 10.71 14.41
C ALA A 248 -1.67 9.48 14.40
N LEU A 249 -0.91 9.25 13.33
CA LEU A 249 0.17 8.26 13.25
C LEU A 249 1.54 8.86 13.61
N ALA A 250 1.60 10.13 14.00
CA ALA A 250 2.85 10.77 14.37
C ALA A 250 3.55 10.00 15.49
N GLY A 251 4.79 9.59 15.25
CA GLY A 251 5.58 8.79 16.18
C GLY A 251 5.43 7.27 16.02
N ALA A 252 4.59 6.76 15.11
CA ALA A 252 4.60 5.34 14.75
C ALA A 252 6.00 4.92 14.29
N SER A 253 6.45 3.70 14.62
CA SER A 253 7.70 3.19 14.03
C SER A 253 7.49 2.99 12.54
N LEU A 254 8.48 3.38 11.72
CA LEU A 254 8.42 3.17 10.28
C LEU A 254 8.68 1.70 9.94
N ASN A 255 9.65 1.08 10.63
CA ASN A 255 9.88 -0.36 10.57
C ASN A 255 8.89 -1.12 11.46
N GLY A 256 8.51 -2.31 11.03
CA GLY A 256 7.63 -3.24 11.73
C GLY A 256 6.26 -3.41 11.07
N GLN A 257 5.36 -4.06 11.81
CA GLN A 257 4.07 -4.51 11.30
C GLN A 257 3.02 -3.40 11.22
N TRP A 258 2.78 -2.93 10.00
CA TRP A 258 1.60 -2.15 9.64
C TRP A 258 0.45 -3.11 9.39
N GLU A 259 -0.76 -2.73 9.81
CA GLU A 259 -1.95 -3.56 9.65
C GLU A 259 -3.08 -2.76 9.01
N MET A 260 -3.69 -3.34 7.98
CA MET A 260 -4.99 -2.93 7.47
C MET A 260 -6.06 -3.74 8.19
N ARG A 261 -7.05 -3.05 8.74
CA ARG A 261 -8.20 -3.66 9.39
C ARG A 261 -9.49 -3.18 8.73
N VAL A 262 -10.31 -4.12 8.28
CA VAL A 262 -11.61 -3.85 7.68
C VAL A 262 -12.68 -4.64 8.41
N THR A 263 -13.72 -3.95 8.85
CA THR A 263 -14.88 -4.55 9.51
C THR A 263 -16.10 -4.22 8.66
N ASP A 264 -16.80 -5.25 8.24
CA ASP A 264 -18.16 -5.13 7.71
C ASP A 264 -19.14 -5.35 8.87
N LEU A 265 -20.08 -4.41 9.03
CA LEU A 265 -21.02 -4.38 10.14
C LEU A 265 -22.43 -4.82 9.74
N TRP A 266 -22.69 -5.24 8.51
CA TRP A 266 -24.03 -5.69 8.09
C TRP A 266 -24.01 -7.05 7.35
N PRO A 267 -24.49 -8.15 7.99
CA PRO A 267 -24.35 -9.51 7.47
C PRO A 267 -25.08 -9.89 6.17
N ILE A 268 -25.83 -8.95 5.57
CA ILE A 268 -26.53 -9.20 4.28
C ILE A 268 -25.65 -8.74 3.12
N ASP A 269 -24.91 -7.67 3.35
CA ASP A 269 -23.96 -7.12 2.40
C ASP A 269 -22.69 -7.97 2.45
N ASN A 270 -21.96 -7.97 1.35
CA ASN A 270 -20.67 -8.62 1.31
C ASN A 270 -19.69 -7.82 0.46
N GLY A 271 -18.43 -8.20 0.58
CA GLY A 271 -17.41 -7.72 -0.33
C GLY A 271 -16.09 -8.42 -0.15
N PHE A 272 -15.13 -7.99 -0.96
CA PHE A 272 -13.85 -8.66 -1.10
C PHE A 272 -12.71 -7.64 -1.13
N MET A 273 -11.63 -7.97 -0.43
CA MET A 273 -10.35 -7.30 -0.59
C MET A 273 -9.45 -8.11 -1.53
N PHE A 274 -8.89 -7.42 -2.53
CA PHE A 274 -8.00 -8.01 -3.53
C PHE A 274 -6.55 -7.66 -3.29
N GLU A 275 -6.29 -6.45 -2.79
CA GLU A 275 -4.95 -5.93 -2.60
C GLU A 275 -5.00 -4.72 -1.66
N TRP A 276 -3.92 -4.48 -0.93
CA TRP A 276 -3.69 -3.19 -0.31
C TRP A 276 -2.20 -2.84 -0.27
N SER A 277 -1.91 -1.54 -0.17
CA SER A 277 -0.54 -1.02 -0.21
C SER A 277 -0.40 0.20 0.68
N ILE A 278 0.81 0.41 1.22
CA ILE A 278 1.22 1.69 1.84
C ILE A 278 2.40 2.26 1.05
N SER A 279 2.35 3.56 0.76
CA SER A 279 3.44 4.30 0.13
C SER A 279 4.00 5.35 1.07
N PHE A 280 5.30 5.26 1.32
CA PHE A 280 6.08 6.27 2.04
C PHE A 280 6.91 7.09 1.05
N ASP A 281 7.19 8.34 1.42
CA ASP A 281 8.11 9.19 0.67
C ASP A 281 9.51 8.54 0.68
N PRO A 282 10.12 8.28 -0.50
CA PRO A 282 11.42 7.62 -0.58
C PRO A 282 12.55 8.31 0.18
N SER A 283 12.42 9.61 0.48
CA SER A 283 13.39 10.33 1.33
C SER A 283 13.46 9.82 2.78
N LEU A 284 12.53 8.97 3.20
CA LEU A 284 12.60 8.28 4.50
C LEU A 284 13.56 7.07 4.49
N VAL A 285 13.89 6.52 3.33
CA VAL A 285 14.78 5.36 3.20
C VAL A 285 16.24 5.85 3.10
N LEU A 286 17.15 5.23 3.86
CA LEU A 286 18.51 5.76 4.05
C LEU A 286 19.36 5.68 2.77
N ASP A 287 19.15 4.65 1.93
CA ASP A 287 19.82 4.46 0.64
C ASP A 287 19.20 3.26 -0.09
N CYS A 288 18.79 3.41 -1.34
CA CYS A 288 18.44 2.29 -2.23
C CYS A 288 19.49 2.12 -3.35
N ALA A 289 20.61 2.86 -3.31
CA ALA A 289 21.54 3.01 -4.43
C ALA A 289 23.01 2.64 -4.11
N GLY A 290 23.31 2.05 -2.95
CA GLY A 290 24.68 1.79 -2.52
C GLY A 290 24.99 0.29 -2.32
N PRO A 291 26.19 -0.20 -2.73
CA PRO A 291 26.57 -1.59 -2.53
C PRO A 291 26.68 -1.92 -1.03
N ILE A 292 26.07 -3.03 -0.62
CA ILE A 292 26.25 -3.58 0.72
C ILE A 292 27.66 -4.17 0.79
N ILE A 293 28.65 -3.34 1.11
CA ILE A 293 29.97 -3.82 1.51
C ILE A 293 29.98 -3.86 3.03
N GLN A 294 29.80 -5.07 3.57
CA GLN A 294 30.24 -5.38 4.94
C GLN A 294 31.75 -5.62 4.98
#